data_AF-A0A948SZZ7-F1
#
_entry.id   AF-A0A948SZZ7-F1
#
_cell.length_a   1.000
_cell.length_b   1.000
_cell.length_c   1.000
_cell.angle_alpha   90.00
_cell.angle_beta   90.00
_cell.angle_gamma   90.00
#
_symmetry.space_group_name_H-M   'P 1'
#
loop_
_entity.id
_entity.type
_entity.pdbx_description
1 polymer ?
#
loop_
_entity_poly.entity_id
_entity_poly.type
_entity_poly.pdbx_seq_one_letter_code
_entity_poly.pdbx_strand_id
1 'polypeptide(L)'
;MIQSRRRALVGLLFLSAVLARPIPLCAEENKELVTIKILAVNPMDAPLDTVVTHRLPPEILPEHVVDRGGLEIRYDSNLVSYYATTSVKLGPKETRTLFIKVKNVWVLNPEYIEKVQTQLLQTVSSLKGTRYEETATKLFEKTTEQIDRIVDEQKKEKGIQKQIELYRSHMKQLQQIEQAVLSLSSLRKLASASDTDVRTVKFYVRAKNPSPEERTMAIRALLPKEITSFDVINKFDFRLLFDENEGRFVVEKEDIFKGDEEKKYEIILRDVWYITKEELDFLRDQASKILERFKNSPYEPYAQQTVDSIVQTLDEIWTLQQENEGAENIEDRIRAFVVNHQKMEVVKKKIKELQDLLLEVPVKRNTEIDQIKQALSDLSKMFDILSMGFNLDLSTTWWLILGIIAFLFIFATSFYVTWIVELGRSRFGKPKDKKVKAEKKAASEAPAESPKTP
;
A
#
# COMPACT_ATOMS: atom_id res chain seq x y z
N MET A 1 46.51 59.12 -38.44
CA MET A 1 45.13 59.58 -38.70
C MET A 1 44.28 59.12 -37.52
N ILE A 2 43.93 60.02 -36.59
CA ILE A 2 42.63 60.74 -36.50
C ILE A 2 41.53 59.75 -36.02
N GLN A 3 40.83 59.92 -34.90
CA GLN A 3 40.81 61.01 -33.92
C GLN A 3 40.24 60.49 -32.58
N SER A 4 40.80 61.05 -31.51
CA SER A 4 40.29 61.08 -30.15
C SER A 4 39.10 62.03 -30.00
N ARG A 5 38.25 61.78 -28.99
CA ARG A 5 37.40 62.72 -28.22
C ARG A 5 36.99 61.95 -26.96
N ARG A 6 37.50 62.15 -25.73
CA ARG A 6 37.68 63.34 -24.84
C ARG A 6 36.41 64.19 -24.65
N ARG A 7 36.13 64.43 -23.35
CA ARG A 7 35.14 65.30 -22.67
C ARG A 7 33.90 64.52 -22.15
N ALA A 8 33.41 64.71 -20.93
CA ALA A 8 33.74 65.65 -19.86
C ALA A 8 33.35 65.08 -18.50
N LEU A 9 34.13 65.48 -17.51
CA LEU A 9 33.94 65.33 -16.08
C LEU A 9 32.88 66.37 -15.64
N VAL A 10 31.74 65.93 -15.12
CA VAL A 10 30.83 66.79 -14.32
C VAL A 10 30.46 65.98 -13.08
N GLY A 11 30.97 66.44 -11.95
CA GLY A 11 30.61 65.94 -10.65
C GLY A 11 29.16 66.31 -10.32
N LEU A 12 28.46 65.36 -9.70
CA LEU A 12 27.30 65.67 -8.89
C LEU A 12 27.37 64.80 -7.64
N LEU A 13 27.69 65.45 -6.53
CA LEU A 13 27.49 64.98 -5.16
C LEU A 13 26.00 64.70 -4.97
N PHE A 14 25.58 63.44 -5.08
CA PHE A 14 24.32 62.99 -4.51
C PHE A 14 24.58 62.38 -3.14
N LEU A 15 24.41 63.23 -2.13
CA LEU A 15 24.21 62.85 -0.74
C LEU A 15 22.85 62.13 -0.65
N SER A 16 22.81 60.84 -1.02
CA SER A 16 21.62 60.01 -0.80
C SER A 16 21.60 59.58 0.66
N ALA A 17 20.75 60.24 1.43
CA ALA A 17 20.36 59.83 2.76
C ALA A 17 20.05 58.33 2.78
N VAL A 18 20.82 57.57 3.56
CA VAL A 18 20.46 56.22 3.99
C VAL A 18 19.26 56.38 4.91
N LEU A 19 18.06 56.39 4.32
CA LEU A 19 16.84 56.11 5.06
C LEU A 19 16.96 54.66 5.53
N ALA A 20 17.39 54.52 6.78
CA ALA A 20 17.22 53.30 7.54
C ALA A 20 15.73 52.96 7.51
N ARG A 21 15.34 52.09 6.58
CA ARG A 21 14.04 51.44 6.64
C ARG A 21 14.03 50.69 7.98
N PRO A 22 13.06 50.94 8.87
CA PRO A 22 12.88 50.04 10.00
C PRO A 22 12.63 48.67 9.39
N ILE A 23 13.55 47.73 9.64
CA ILE A 23 13.27 46.31 9.42
C ILE A 23 12.06 46.06 10.31
N PRO A 24 10.87 45.76 9.76
CA PRO A 24 9.81 45.28 10.60
C PRO A 24 10.34 43.96 11.18
N LEU A 25 10.67 43.96 12.47
CA LEU A 25 10.65 42.75 13.29
C LEU A 25 9.19 42.27 13.31
N CYS A 26 8.69 41.81 12.16
CA CYS A 26 7.55 40.93 12.13
C CYS A 26 8.06 39.67 12.80
N ALA A 27 7.58 39.41 14.01
CA ALA A 27 7.75 38.15 14.68
C ALA A 27 7.45 37.04 13.66
N GLU A 28 8.50 36.34 13.26
CA GLU A 28 8.40 35.09 12.52
C GLU A 28 7.70 34.14 13.49
N GLU A 29 6.38 34.05 13.37
CA GLU A 29 5.58 33.10 14.12
C GLU A 29 6.16 31.73 13.77
N ASN A 30 6.96 31.17 14.68
CA ASN A 30 7.77 29.98 14.45
C ASN A 30 6.87 28.85 13.92
N LYS A 31 6.79 28.69 12.59
CA LYS A 31 6.06 27.62 11.89
C LYS A 31 6.58 26.23 12.29
N GLU A 32 7.73 26.20 12.95
CA GLU A 32 8.36 25.06 13.57
C GLU A 32 7.70 24.60 14.86
N LEU A 33 6.88 25.41 15.54
CA LEU A 33 6.25 25.06 16.81
C LEU A 33 4.73 25.05 16.70
N VAL A 34 4.14 23.91 17.07
CA VAL A 34 2.71 23.70 17.15
C VAL A 34 2.30 23.67 18.62
N THR A 35 1.29 24.45 18.97
CA THR A 35 0.72 24.44 20.32
C THR A 35 -0.55 23.59 20.35
N ILE A 36 -0.52 22.50 21.09
CA ILE A 36 -1.68 21.65 21.36
C ILE A 36 -2.38 22.20 22.61
N LYS A 37 -3.67 22.53 22.46
CA LYS A 37 -4.52 23.03 23.55
C LYS A 37 -5.34 21.88 24.13
N ILE A 38 -5.18 21.60 25.42
CA ILE A 38 -5.91 20.56 26.14
C ILE A 38 -6.87 21.26 27.11
N LEU A 39 -8.17 21.01 26.96
CA LEU A 39 -9.21 21.60 27.80
C LEU A 39 -9.59 20.62 28.91
N ALA A 40 -9.43 21.07 30.15
CA ALA A 40 -9.91 20.38 31.34
C ALA A 40 -11.10 21.16 31.91
N VAL A 41 -12.27 20.54 31.92
CA VAL A 41 -13.53 21.18 32.35
C VAL A 41 -14.06 20.44 33.57
N ASN A 42 -14.35 21.17 34.65
CA ASN A 42 -15.12 20.63 35.78
C ASN A 42 -16.62 20.91 35.58
N PRO A 43 -17.45 19.91 35.31
CA PRO A 43 -18.89 20.13 35.15
C PRO A 43 -19.62 20.34 36.49
N MET A 44 -18.98 20.08 37.63
CA MET A 44 -19.61 20.08 38.95
C MET A 44 -19.55 21.45 39.65
N ASP A 45 -20.46 21.65 40.60
CA ASP A 45 -20.51 22.83 41.49
C ASP A 45 -19.58 22.70 42.73
N ALA A 46 -18.85 21.59 42.82
CA ALA A 46 -17.85 21.32 43.85
C ALA A 46 -16.45 21.22 43.22
N PRO A 47 -15.36 21.49 43.98
CA PRO A 47 -14.00 21.31 43.50
C PRO A 47 -13.72 19.83 43.16
N LEU A 48 -12.98 19.60 42.08
CA LEU A 48 -12.65 18.27 41.56
C LEU A 48 -11.14 18.14 41.33
N ASP A 49 -10.53 17.16 41.98
CA ASP A 49 -9.17 16.72 41.69
C ASP A 49 -9.26 15.60 40.63
N THR A 50 -8.85 15.90 39.39
CA THR A 50 -8.95 14.95 38.26
C THR A 50 -7.63 14.80 37.52
N VAL A 51 -7.43 13.62 36.93
CA VAL A 51 -6.27 13.34 36.08
C VAL A 51 -6.67 13.57 34.63
N VAL A 52 -6.05 14.58 34.01
CA VAL A 52 -6.27 14.92 32.61
C VAL A 52 -5.31 14.10 31.77
N THR A 53 -5.84 13.25 30.89
CA THR A 53 -5.05 12.47 29.93
C THR A 53 -5.39 12.91 28.51
N HIS A 54 -4.36 13.17 27.70
CA HIS A 54 -4.52 13.55 26.30
C HIS A 54 -3.56 12.74 25.43
N ARG A 55 -4.09 12.06 24.41
CA ARG A 55 -3.27 11.27 23.49
C ARG A 55 -2.64 12.18 22.45
N LEU A 56 -1.33 12.02 22.28
CA LEU A 56 -0.60 12.70 21.23
C LEU A 56 -0.72 11.91 19.92
N PRO A 57 -0.74 12.59 18.76
CA PRO A 57 -0.60 11.93 17.47
C PRO A 57 0.63 11.00 17.45
N PRO A 58 0.54 9.81 16.83
CA PRO A 58 1.61 8.80 16.83
C PRO A 58 2.92 9.29 16.21
N GLU A 59 2.87 10.35 15.39
CA GLU A 59 4.05 10.98 14.78
C GLU A 59 4.89 11.80 15.78
N ILE A 60 4.35 12.13 16.96
CA ILE A 60 5.05 12.92 17.98
C ILE A 60 5.86 12.02 18.90
N LEU A 61 7.16 12.24 18.93
CA LEU A 61 8.11 11.62 19.84
C LEU A 61 8.39 12.56 21.02
N PRO A 62 8.87 12.04 22.18
CA PRO A 62 9.21 12.87 23.34
C PRO A 62 10.25 13.95 23.03
N GLU A 63 11.16 13.71 22.10
CA GLU A 63 12.18 14.66 21.62
C GLU A 63 11.59 15.83 20.83
N HIS A 64 10.37 15.67 20.29
CA HIS A 64 9.67 16.74 19.60
C HIS A 64 8.95 17.68 20.57
N VAL A 65 8.81 17.33 21.85
CA VAL A 65 8.13 18.19 22.84
C VAL A 65 9.12 19.20 23.42
N VAL A 66 8.94 20.47 23.06
CA VAL A 66 9.80 21.59 23.48
C VAL A 66 9.37 22.12 24.84
N ASP A 67 8.06 22.25 25.05
CA ASP A 67 7.48 22.69 26.32
C ASP A 67 6.36 21.74 26.72
N ARG A 68 6.53 21.12 27.89
CA ARG A 68 5.58 20.14 28.44
C ARG A 68 4.43 20.80 29.18
N GLY A 69 4.51 22.09 29.53
CA GLY A 69 3.44 22.80 30.24
C GLY A 69 3.00 22.14 31.56
N GLY A 70 3.92 21.45 32.25
CA GLY A 70 3.62 20.70 33.48
C GLY A 70 2.93 19.35 33.27
N LEU A 71 2.87 18.83 32.04
CA LEU A 71 2.39 17.48 31.75
C LEU A 71 3.53 16.45 31.71
N GLU A 72 3.25 15.25 32.21
CA GLU A 72 4.12 14.08 32.07
C GLU A 72 3.78 13.33 30.78
N ILE A 73 4.79 13.04 29.96
CA ILE A 73 4.61 12.23 28.76
C ILE A 73 4.88 10.78 29.12
N ARG A 74 3.91 9.90 28.88
CA ARG A 74 4.02 8.46 29.08
C ARG A 74 3.72 7.74 27.78
N TYR A 75 4.21 6.51 27.65
CA TYR A 75 3.99 5.66 26.47
C TYR A 75 2.94 4.60 26.81
N ASP A 76 1.94 4.44 25.95
CA ASP A 76 0.96 3.36 26.03
C ASP A 76 1.36 2.25 25.06
N SER A 77 1.77 1.09 25.59
CA SER A 77 2.19 -0.06 24.79
C SER A 77 1.03 -0.69 24.02
N ASN A 78 -0.21 -0.57 24.51
CA ASN A 78 -1.37 -1.19 23.86
C ASN A 78 -1.77 -0.42 22.60
N LEU A 79 -1.55 0.89 22.60
CA LEU A 79 -1.97 1.80 21.52
C LEU A 79 -0.79 2.37 20.73
N VAL A 80 0.44 1.92 21.04
CA VAL A 80 1.69 2.32 20.37
C VAL A 80 1.78 3.84 20.20
N SER A 81 1.39 4.59 21.25
CA SER A 81 1.30 6.05 21.19
C SER A 81 1.65 6.69 22.53
N TYR A 82 2.15 7.93 22.45
CA TYR A 82 2.44 8.73 23.62
C TYR A 82 1.18 9.47 24.09
N TYR A 83 1.04 9.63 25.40
CA TYR A 83 0.00 10.45 26.00
C TYR A 83 0.58 11.38 27.05
N ALA A 84 0.02 12.58 27.14
CA ALA A 84 0.34 13.56 28.15
C ALA A 84 -0.66 13.42 29.31
N THR A 85 -0.16 13.36 30.54
CA THR A 85 -0.98 13.23 31.76
C THR A 85 -0.56 14.25 32.82
N THR A 86 -1.53 14.80 33.54
CA THR A 86 -1.27 15.64 34.71
C THR A 86 -2.46 15.63 35.66
N SER A 87 -2.20 15.80 36.97
CA SER A 87 -3.24 15.93 37.98
C SER A 87 -3.57 17.41 38.17
N VAL A 88 -4.82 17.80 37.94
CA VAL A 88 -5.27 19.19 38.06
C VAL A 88 -6.42 19.29 39.05
N LYS A 89 -6.25 20.21 40.00
CA LYS A 89 -7.33 20.64 40.90
C LYS A 89 -8.14 21.74 40.23
N LEU A 90 -9.38 21.44 39.87
CA LEU A 90 -10.33 22.37 39.24
C LEU A 90 -11.37 22.83 40.27
N GLY A 91 -11.64 24.13 40.34
CA GLY A 91 -12.74 24.70 41.10
C GLY A 91 -14.11 24.42 40.48
N PRO A 92 -15.21 24.75 41.19
CA PRO A 92 -16.57 24.66 40.66
C PRO A 92 -16.72 25.36 39.31
N LYS A 93 -17.24 24.64 38.30
CA LYS A 93 -17.41 25.15 36.91
C LYS A 93 -16.14 25.73 36.26
N GLU A 94 -14.95 25.43 36.80
CA GLU A 94 -13.70 25.95 36.25
C GLU A 94 -13.30 25.20 34.97
N THR A 95 -12.83 25.95 33.97
CA THR A 95 -12.17 25.41 32.78
C THR A 95 -10.72 25.85 32.78
N ARG A 96 -9.78 24.90 32.77
CA ARG A 96 -8.35 25.18 32.59
C ARG A 96 -7.90 24.72 31.22
N THR A 97 -7.15 25.58 30.55
CA THR A 97 -6.48 25.23 29.29
C THR A 97 -5.02 24.93 29.60
N LEU A 98 -4.58 23.73 29.27
CA LEU A 98 -3.17 23.34 29.32
C LEU A 98 -2.60 23.41 27.91
N PHE A 99 -1.33 23.77 27.80
CA PHE A 99 -0.64 23.93 26.53
C PHE A 99 0.57 23.01 26.48
N ILE A 100 0.74 22.32 25.35
CA ILE A 100 1.97 21.59 25.02
C ILE A 100 2.50 22.19 23.73
N LYS A 101 3.78 22.59 23.71
CA LYS A 101 4.45 23.05 22.49
C LYS A 101 5.31 21.93 21.94
N VAL A 102 5.03 21.55 20.71
CA VAL A 102 5.72 20.49 19.99
C VAL A 102 6.35 21.04 18.72
N LYS A 103 7.47 20.47 18.29
CA LYS A 103 8.03 20.71 16.97
C LYS A 103 7.06 20.24 15.90
N ASN A 104 6.97 20.96 14.80
CA ASN A 104 6.09 20.64 13.68
C ASN A 104 6.68 19.44 12.91
N VAL A 105 6.11 18.27 13.14
CA VAL A 105 6.51 17.01 12.47
C VAL A 105 5.66 16.69 11.23
N TRP A 106 4.66 17.52 10.93
CA TRP A 106 3.72 17.29 9.84
C TRP A 106 4.08 18.08 8.58
N VAL A 107 5.38 18.18 8.33
CA VAL A 107 5.98 18.74 7.12
C VAL A 107 6.85 17.63 6.54
N LEU A 108 6.64 17.31 5.27
CA LEU A 108 7.48 16.30 4.61
C LEU A 108 8.88 16.88 4.41
N ASN A 109 9.91 16.06 4.63
CA ASN A 109 11.28 16.47 4.35
C ASN A 109 11.43 16.68 2.82
N PRO A 110 11.83 17.89 2.34
CA PRO A 110 12.03 18.14 0.92
C PRO A 110 13.08 17.20 0.30
N GLU A 111 14.11 16.81 1.06
CA GLU A 111 15.15 15.88 0.60
C GLU A 111 14.57 14.48 0.29
N TYR A 112 13.54 14.07 1.06
CA TYR A 112 12.87 12.79 0.81
C TYR A 112 12.09 12.83 -0.51
N ILE A 113 11.40 13.95 -0.79
CA ILE A 113 10.67 14.14 -2.05
C ILE A 113 11.64 14.14 -3.24
N GLU A 114 12.75 14.87 -3.14
CA GLU A 114 13.78 14.93 -4.18
C GLU A 114 14.42 13.56 -4.43
N LYS A 115 14.68 12.79 -3.37
CA LYS A 115 15.18 11.41 -3.49
C LYS A 115 14.23 10.53 -4.29
N VAL A 116 12.92 10.59 -4.01
CA VAL A 116 11.90 9.81 -4.73
C VAL A 116 11.82 10.24 -6.19
N GLN A 117 11.82 11.55 -6.47
CA GLN A 117 11.85 12.08 -7.85
C GLN A 117 13.10 11.61 -8.61
N THR A 118 14.26 11.65 -7.98
CA THR A 118 15.53 11.23 -8.58
C THR A 118 15.53 9.74 -8.90
N GLN A 119 15.06 8.89 -7.98
CA GLN A 119 14.94 7.44 -8.20
C GLN A 119 13.97 7.12 -9.35
N LEU A 120 12.83 7.82 -9.41
CA LEU A 120 11.85 7.70 -10.48
C LEU A 120 12.47 8.06 -11.84
N LEU A 121 13.16 9.21 -11.93
CA LEU A 121 13.81 9.67 -13.17
C LEU A 121 14.92 8.71 -13.63
N GLN A 122 15.76 8.22 -12.71
CA GLN A 122 16.79 7.23 -13.01
C GLN A 122 16.18 5.92 -13.54
N THR A 123 15.08 5.46 -12.95
CA THR A 123 14.42 4.22 -13.38
C THR A 123 13.81 4.37 -14.78
N VAL A 124 13.13 5.48 -15.05
CA VAL A 124 12.49 5.73 -16.35
C VAL A 124 13.52 5.95 -17.45
N SER A 125 14.59 6.70 -17.17
CA SER A 125 15.69 6.90 -18.13
C SER A 125 16.37 5.59 -18.52
N SER A 126 16.52 4.65 -17.58
CA SER A 126 17.06 3.31 -17.87
C SER A 126 16.11 2.38 -18.63
N LEU A 127 14.84 2.77 -18.79
CA LEU A 127 13.84 2.04 -19.57
C LEU A 127 13.66 2.61 -20.98
N LYS A 128 14.36 3.70 -21.34
CA LYS A 128 14.32 4.27 -22.69
C LYS A 128 14.87 3.28 -23.71
N GLY A 129 14.20 3.14 -24.84
CA GLY A 129 14.52 2.16 -25.88
C GLY A 129 14.02 0.75 -25.59
N THR A 130 13.43 0.50 -24.42
CA THR A 130 12.84 -0.81 -24.09
C THR A 130 11.36 -0.88 -24.50
N ARG A 131 10.80 -2.09 -24.57
CA ARG A 131 9.35 -2.29 -24.78
C ARG A 131 8.45 -1.65 -23.71
N TYR A 132 9.03 -1.21 -22.59
CA TYR A 132 8.31 -0.59 -21.48
C TYR A 132 8.44 0.93 -21.45
N GLU A 133 9.12 1.55 -22.42
CA GLU A 133 9.36 2.99 -22.43
C GLU A 133 8.07 3.81 -22.36
N GLU A 134 7.05 3.45 -23.15
CA GLU A 134 5.78 4.17 -23.16
C GLU A 134 5.05 4.07 -21.81
N THR A 135 4.99 2.87 -21.24
CA THR A 135 4.39 2.63 -19.92
C THR A 135 5.15 3.37 -18.82
N ALA A 136 6.49 3.35 -18.86
CA ALA A 136 7.34 4.06 -17.93
C ALA A 136 7.16 5.57 -18.03
N THR A 137 7.00 6.10 -19.25
CA THR A 137 6.78 7.54 -19.50
C THR A 137 5.42 7.99 -18.98
N LYS A 138 4.35 7.26 -19.26
CA LYS A 138 3.00 7.58 -18.73
C LYS A 138 2.96 7.52 -17.21
N LEU A 139 3.62 6.52 -16.61
CA LEU A 139 3.70 6.39 -15.17
C LEU A 139 4.54 7.52 -14.55
N PHE A 140 5.64 7.92 -15.21
CA PHE A 140 6.46 9.06 -14.83
C PHE A 140 5.68 10.37 -14.78
N GLU A 141 4.94 10.68 -15.85
CA GLU A 141 4.14 11.90 -15.96
C GLU A 141 3.09 11.98 -14.85
N LYS A 142 2.29 10.91 -14.70
CA LYS A 142 1.26 10.83 -13.65
C LYS A 142 1.85 10.96 -12.25
N THR A 143 2.99 10.32 -12.01
CA THR A 143 3.66 10.34 -10.71
C THR A 143 4.23 11.71 -10.39
N THR A 144 4.87 12.35 -11.38
CA THR A 144 5.40 13.71 -11.24
C THR A 144 4.29 14.71 -10.92
N GLU A 145 3.14 14.62 -11.62
CA GLU A 145 1.96 15.44 -11.32
C GLU A 145 1.48 15.26 -9.87
N GLN A 146 1.47 14.02 -9.36
CA GLN A 146 1.10 13.74 -7.97
C GLN A 146 2.10 14.35 -6.97
N ILE A 147 3.41 14.26 -7.24
CA ILE A 147 4.43 14.86 -6.37
C ILE A 147 4.31 16.39 -6.38
N ASP A 148 4.13 17.00 -7.54
CA ASP A 148 3.97 18.46 -7.68
C ASP A 148 2.75 18.94 -6.90
N ARG A 149 1.64 18.19 -6.99
CA ARG A 149 0.44 18.47 -6.20
C ARG A 149 0.69 18.38 -4.69
N ILE A 150 1.45 17.39 -4.21
CA ILE A 150 1.82 17.27 -2.80
C ILE A 150 2.61 18.51 -2.35
N VAL A 151 3.64 18.89 -3.12
CA VAL A 151 4.48 20.06 -2.83
C VAL A 151 3.67 21.35 -2.79
N ASP A 152 2.76 21.55 -3.75
CA ASP A 152 1.91 22.74 -3.80
C ASP A 152 0.84 22.76 -2.72
N GLU A 153 0.32 21.59 -2.33
CA GLU A 153 -0.58 21.50 -1.19
C GLU A 153 0.16 21.81 0.12
N GLN A 154 1.43 21.45 0.29
CA GLN A 154 2.20 21.77 1.50
C GLN A 154 2.47 23.27 1.69
N LYS A 155 2.62 24.04 0.60
CA LYS A 155 2.84 25.50 0.66
C LYS A 155 1.63 26.28 1.18
N LYS A 156 0.41 25.69 1.11
CA LYS A 156 -0.83 26.36 1.50
C LYS A 156 -0.99 26.35 3.02
N GLU A 157 -1.23 27.52 3.62
CA GLU A 157 -1.50 27.65 5.06
C GLU A 157 -2.82 26.97 5.44
N LYS A 158 -2.77 26.16 6.50
CA LYS A 158 -3.90 25.31 6.94
C LYS A 158 -3.91 25.21 8.46
N GLY A 159 -5.09 24.99 9.01
CA GLY A 159 -5.22 24.64 10.42
C GLY A 159 -4.53 23.31 10.73
N ILE A 160 -4.06 23.14 11.95
CA ILE A 160 -3.23 22.00 12.37
C ILE A 160 -3.87 20.64 12.09
N GLN A 161 -5.16 20.49 12.36
CA GLN A 161 -5.88 19.24 12.12
C GLN A 161 -5.83 18.82 10.65
N LYS A 162 -6.07 19.80 9.76
CA LYS A 162 -6.01 19.59 8.30
C LYS A 162 -4.58 19.32 7.83
N GLN A 163 -3.58 19.95 8.47
CA GLN A 163 -2.17 19.68 8.19
C GLN A 163 -1.80 18.23 8.53
N ILE A 164 -2.24 17.73 9.69
CA ILE A 164 -2.01 16.33 10.11
C ILE A 164 -2.64 15.35 9.12
N GLU A 165 -3.90 15.59 8.73
CA GLU A 165 -4.62 14.73 7.78
C GLU A 165 -3.94 14.69 6.41
N LEU A 166 -3.53 15.85 5.91
CA LEU A 166 -2.82 15.94 4.63
C LEU A 166 -1.44 15.32 4.69
N TYR A 167 -0.68 15.53 5.77
CA TYR A 167 0.61 14.88 5.96
C TYR A 167 0.47 13.35 5.86
N ARG A 168 -0.52 12.76 6.54
CA ARG A 168 -0.78 11.31 6.46
C ARG A 168 -1.18 10.86 5.06
N SER A 169 -2.04 11.63 4.40
CA SER A 169 -2.45 11.35 3.02
C SER A 169 -1.27 11.42 2.04
N HIS A 170 -0.44 12.46 2.15
CA HIS A 170 0.72 12.68 1.29
C HIS A 170 1.81 11.65 1.54
N MET A 171 2.06 11.29 2.80
CA MET A 171 3.00 10.22 3.14
C MET A 171 2.56 8.90 2.49
N LYS A 172 1.26 8.58 2.56
CA LYS A 172 0.69 7.41 1.89
C LYS A 172 0.82 7.50 0.36
N GLN A 173 0.61 8.66 -0.24
CA GLN A 173 0.79 8.86 -1.68
C GLN A 173 2.26 8.73 -2.12
N LEU A 174 3.21 9.29 -1.37
CA LEU A 174 4.63 9.13 -1.64
C LEU A 174 5.09 7.68 -1.51
N GLN A 175 4.58 6.96 -0.52
CA GLN A 175 4.79 5.52 -0.41
C GLN A 175 4.30 4.81 -1.67
N GLN A 176 3.04 5.08 -2.10
CA GLN A 176 2.45 4.54 -3.33
C GLN A 176 3.28 4.83 -4.60
N ILE A 177 3.89 6.00 -4.66
CA ILE A 177 4.78 6.40 -5.74
C ILE A 177 6.09 5.60 -5.71
N GLU A 178 6.68 5.43 -4.52
CA GLU A 178 7.91 4.66 -4.35
C GLU A 178 7.72 3.19 -4.78
N GLN A 179 6.53 2.63 -4.56
CA GLN A 179 6.11 1.30 -5.07
C GLN A 179 6.17 1.24 -6.59
N ALA A 180 5.62 2.26 -7.22
CA ALA A 180 5.54 2.38 -8.67
C ALA A 180 6.95 2.51 -9.27
N VAL A 181 7.88 3.16 -8.56
CA VAL A 181 9.30 3.18 -8.94
C VAL A 181 9.92 1.78 -8.84
N LEU A 182 9.64 1.04 -7.76
CA LEU A 182 10.17 -0.32 -7.58
C LEU A 182 9.62 -1.30 -8.63
N SER A 183 8.34 -1.19 -9.01
CA SER A 183 7.77 -1.99 -10.10
C SER A 183 8.46 -1.72 -11.43
N LEU A 184 8.73 -0.45 -11.76
CA LEU A 184 9.50 -0.06 -12.92
C LEU A 184 10.93 -0.61 -12.86
N SER A 185 11.54 -0.67 -11.67
CA SER A 185 12.88 -1.25 -11.50
C SER A 185 12.90 -2.75 -11.79
N SER A 186 11.81 -3.47 -11.48
CA SER A 186 11.62 -4.87 -11.88
C SER A 186 11.45 -5.01 -13.39
N LEU A 187 10.65 -4.14 -14.02
CA LEU A 187 10.54 -4.09 -15.49
C LEU A 187 11.89 -3.81 -16.15
N ARG A 188 12.73 -2.97 -15.52
CA ARG A 188 14.09 -2.71 -15.99
C ARG A 188 14.93 -3.97 -15.99
N LYS A 189 14.89 -4.77 -14.92
CA LYS A 189 15.60 -6.05 -14.85
C LYS A 189 15.13 -7.00 -15.96
N LEU A 190 13.83 -7.06 -16.22
CA LEU A 190 13.26 -7.86 -17.30
C LEU A 190 13.67 -7.34 -18.70
N ALA A 191 13.74 -6.02 -18.87
CA ALA A 191 14.19 -5.42 -20.12
C ALA A 191 15.68 -5.66 -20.37
N SER A 192 16.53 -5.52 -19.34
CA SER A 192 17.97 -5.81 -19.47
C SER A 192 18.23 -7.29 -19.73
N ALA A 193 17.39 -8.19 -19.23
CA ALA A 193 17.48 -9.61 -19.54
C ALA A 193 17.11 -9.93 -21.00
N SER A 194 16.33 -9.06 -21.66
CA SER A 194 15.84 -9.32 -23.02
C SER A 194 16.81 -8.96 -24.16
N ASP A 195 17.91 -8.25 -23.88
CA ASP A 195 18.81 -7.78 -24.95
C ASP A 195 20.08 -8.63 -25.14
N THR A 196 20.41 -9.55 -24.23
CA THR A 196 21.70 -10.28 -24.32
C THR A 196 21.62 -11.79 -24.50
N ASP A 197 20.51 -12.47 -24.17
CA ASP A 197 20.33 -13.91 -24.45
C ASP A 197 18.86 -14.32 -24.27
N VAL A 198 18.01 -13.99 -25.23
CA VAL A 198 16.59 -14.37 -25.15
C VAL A 198 16.47 -15.87 -25.29
N ARG A 199 16.29 -16.58 -24.17
CA ARG A 199 15.97 -18.00 -24.14
C ARG A 199 14.75 -18.25 -25.04
N THR A 200 14.89 -19.17 -25.99
CA THR A 200 13.85 -19.49 -26.97
C THR A 200 13.35 -20.92 -26.83
N VAL A 201 12.11 -21.15 -27.25
CA VAL A 201 11.46 -22.46 -27.31
C VAL A 201 10.92 -22.68 -28.71
N LYS A 202 11.12 -23.90 -29.22
CA LYS A 202 10.60 -24.33 -30.52
C LYS A 202 9.20 -24.92 -30.32
N PHE A 203 8.19 -24.25 -30.87
CA PHE A 203 6.82 -24.73 -30.91
C PHE A 203 6.57 -25.41 -32.26
N TYR A 204 6.21 -26.69 -32.24
CA TYR A 204 6.02 -27.47 -33.46
C TYR A 204 4.54 -27.64 -33.80
N VAL A 205 4.13 -27.17 -34.98
CA VAL A 205 2.78 -27.40 -35.52
C VAL A 205 2.87 -28.56 -36.51
N ARG A 206 2.12 -29.64 -36.26
CA ARG A 206 2.02 -30.79 -37.17
C ARG A 206 0.68 -30.75 -37.88
N ALA A 207 0.72 -30.85 -39.19
CA ALA A 207 -0.47 -30.96 -40.02
C ALA A 207 -0.32 -32.16 -40.94
N LYS A 208 -1.34 -33.02 -40.96
CA LYS A 208 -1.40 -34.18 -41.85
C LYS A 208 -2.61 -34.05 -42.76
N ASN A 209 -2.43 -34.34 -44.04
CA ASN A 209 -3.53 -34.50 -44.97
C ASN A 209 -4.15 -35.90 -44.82
N PRO A 210 -5.38 -36.05 -44.31
CA PRO A 210 -6.08 -37.34 -44.28
C PRO A 210 -6.61 -37.82 -45.64
N SER A 211 -6.53 -37.00 -46.69
CA SER A 211 -6.97 -37.38 -48.04
C SER A 211 -5.81 -38.02 -48.82
N PRO A 212 -6.08 -39.01 -49.69
CA PRO A 212 -5.10 -39.53 -50.64
C PRO A 212 -4.84 -38.58 -51.82
N GLU A 213 -5.68 -37.56 -52.00
CA GLU A 213 -5.54 -36.55 -53.07
C GLU A 213 -4.89 -35.26 -52.55
N GLU A 214 -4.27 -34.51 -53.45
CA GLU A 214 -3.68 -33.20 -53.17
C GLU A 214 -4.76 -32.17 -52.85
N ARG A 215 -4.59 -31.42 -51.76
CA ARG A 215 -5.52 -30.36 -51.38
C ARG A 215 -4.85 -29.23 -50.63
N THR A 216 -5.38 -28.02 -50.81
CA THR A 216 -5.04 -26.85 -50.00
C THR A 216 -5.74 -26.95 -48.65
N MET A 217 -4.99 -26.79 -47.56
CA MET A 217 -5.51 -26.85 -46.20
C MET A 217 -5.11 -25.59 -45.42
N ALA A 218 -6.07 -25.03 -44.68
CA ALA A 218 -5.80 -24.02 -43.67
C ALA A 218 -5.35 -24.70 -42.38
N ILE A 219 -4.12 -24.42 -41.97
CA ILE A 219 -3.49 -24.91 -40.76
C ILE A 219 -3.69 -23.85 -39.69
N ARG A 220 -4.39 -24.20 -38.63
CA ARG A 220 -4.64 -23.32 -37.48
C ARG A 220 -4.14 -23.98 -36.22
N ALA A 221 -3.30 -23.30 -35.46
CA ALA A 221 -2.84 -23.77 -34.15
C ALA A 221 -2.98 -22.66 -33.10
N LEU A 222 -3.55 -23.02 -31.96
CA LEU A 222 -3.68 -22.14 -30.80
C LEU A 222 -2.34 -22.10 -30.05
N LEU A 223 -1.84 -20.90 -29.78
CA LEU A 223 -0.68 -20.73 -28.91
C LEU A 223 -1.12 -20.88 -27.44
N PRO A 224 -0.19 -21.23 -26.53
CA PRO A 224 -0.44 -21.20 -25.09
C PRO A 224 -0.96 -19.83 -24.63
N LYS A 225 -1.76 -19.79 -23.56
CA LYS A 225 -2.45 -18.57 -23.10
C LYS A 225 -1.50 -17.48 -22.63
N GLU A 226 -0.33 -17.88 -22.15
CA GLU A 226 0.71 -17.00 -21.61
C GLU A 226 1.50 -16.28 -22.71
N ILE A 227 1.44 -16.76 -23.96
CA ILE A 227 2.19 -16.22 -25.09
C ILE A 227 1.47 -15.01 -25.67
N THR A 228 2.18 -13.89 -25.75
CA THR A 228 1.71 -12.67 -26.40
C THR A 228 2.29 -12.53 -27.82
N SER A 229 1.79 -11.55 -28.58
CA SER A 229 2.34 -11.25 -29.91
C SER A 229 3.81 -10.87 -29.90
N PHE A 230 4.34 -10.38 -28.79
CA PHE A 230 5.75 -9.99 -28.64
C PHE A 230 6.68 -11.17 -28.35
N ASP A 231 6.12 -12.29 -27.92
CA ASP A 231 6.89 -13.48 -27.57
C ASP A 231 7.10 -14.38 -28.79
N VAL A 232 6.44 -14.11 -29.91
CA VAL A 232 6.65 -14.80 -31.18
C VAL A 232 7.81 -14.18 -31.94
N ILE A 233 8.99 -14.82 -31.88
CA ILE A 233 10.23 -14.31 -32.49
C ILE A 233 10.27 -14.62 -33.99
N ASN A 234 9.98 -15.86 -34.37
CA ASN A 234 9.92 -16.27 -35.76
C ASN A 234 8.63 -17.05 -36.03
N LYS A 235 7.76 -16.44 -36.85
CA LYS A 235 6.47 -17.00 -37.27
C LYS A 235 6.48 -17.57 -38.69
N PHE A 236 7.62 -17.54 -39.39
CA PHE A 236 7.71 -17.91 -40.81
C PHE A 236 6.59 -17.24 -41.63
N ASP A 237 5.82 -18.02 -42.39
CA ASP A 237 4.69 -17.56 -43.22
C ASP A 237 3.34 -17.57 -42.47
N PHE A 238 3.32 -17.86 -41.16
CA PHE A 238 2.09 -17.86 -40.40
C PHE A 238 1.60 -16.43 -40.11
N ARG A 239 0.30 -16.24 -40.28
CA ARG A 239 -0.42 -15.06 -39.79
C ARG A 239 -0.69 -15.25 -38.31
N LEU A 240 -0.39 -14.24 -37.51
CA LEU A 240 -0.71 -14.23 -36.09
C LEU A 240 -2.00 -13.44 -35.90
N LEU A 241 -3.03 -14.12 -35.40
CA LEU A 241 -4.35 -13.55 -35.13
C LEU A 241 -4.65 -13.69 -33.63
N PHE A 242 -5.50 -12.82 -33.09
CA PHE A 242 -6.00 -12.96 -31.74
C PHE A 242 -7.41 -13.55 -31.79
N ASP A 243 -7.64 -14.65 -31.07
CA ASP A 243 -8.96 -15.27 -30.96
C ASP A 243 -9.67 -14.76 -29.70
N GLU A 244 -10.64 -13.87 -29.89
CA GLU A 244 -11.38 -13.24 -28.78
C GLU A 244 -12.17 -14.26 -27.95
N ASN A 245 -12.63 -15.37 -28.54
CA ASN A 245 -13.42 -16.38 -27.81
C ASN A 245 -12.54 -17.19 -26.85
N GLU A 246 -11.33 -17.49 -27.29
CA GLU A 246 -10.36 -18.30 -26.55
C GLU A 246 -9.43 -17.45 -25.67
N GLY A 247 -9.38 -16.13 -25.93
CA GLY A 247 -8.53 -15.17 -25.21
C GLY A 247 -7.03 -15.40 -25.44
N ARG A 248 -6.65 -15.93 -26.60
CA ARG A 248 -5.25 -16.31 -26.91
C ARG A 248 -4.91 -16.10 -28.38
N PHE A 249 -3.62 -16.00 -28.66
CA PHE A 249 -3.12 -15.86 -30.03
C PHE A 249 -3.17 -17.20 -30.79
N VAL A 250 -3.43 -17.10 -32.09
CA VAL A 250 -3.54 -18.20 -33.04
C VAL A 250 -2.59 -17.95 -34.19
N VAL A 251 -1.90 -19.00 -34.63
CA VAL A 251 -1.11 -18.99 -35.86
C VAL A 251 -1.88 -19.71 -36.96
N GLU A 252 -2.02 -19.05 -38.10
CA GLU A 252 -2.77 -19.56 -39.26
C GLU A 252 -1.94 -19.47 -40.55
N LYS A 253 -1.93 -20.55 -41.34
CA LYS A 253 -1.26 -20.63 -42.64
C LYS A 253 -2.07 -21.50 -43.59
N GLU A 254 -2.20 -21.09 -44.85
CA GLU A 254 -2.67 -21.97 -45.93
C GLU A 254 -1.48 -22.62 -46.63
N ASP A 255 -1.51 -23.94 -46.80
CA ASP A 255 -0.46 -24.69 -47.49
C ASP A 255 -1.08 -25.82 -48.33
N ILE A 256 -0.36 -26.29 -49.34
CA ILE A 256 -0.79 -27.37 -50.25
C ILE A 256 -0.14 -28.67 -49.79
N PHE A 257 -0.95 -29.68 -49.53
CA PHE A 257 -0.48 -30.99 -49.09
C PHE A 257 -0.78 -32.05 -50.14
N LYS A 258 0.19 -32.91 -50.41
CA LYS A 258 -0.01 -34.13 -51.18
C LYS A 258 -0.83 -35.14 -50.38
N GLY A 259 -1.31 -36.19 -51.07
CA GLY A 259 -2.00 -37.29 -50.43
C GLY A 259 -1.22 -37.88 -49.26
N ASP A 260 -1.85 -38.01 -48.10
CA ASP A 260 -1.26 -38.55 -46.86
C ASP A 260 0.01 -37.86 -46.33
N GLU A 261 0.38 -36.69 -46.88
CA GLU A 261 1.59 -35.96 -46.47
C GLU A 261 1.43 -35.35 -45.07
N GLU A 262 2.49 -35.49 -44.26
CA GLU A 262 2.62 -34.82 -42.96
C GLU A 262 3.72 -33.76 -43.05
N LYS A 263 3.38 -32.51 -42.74
CA LYS A 263 4.34 -31.39 -42.64
C LYS A 263 4.46 -30.94 -41.18
N LYS A 264 5.70 -30.69 -40.77
CA LYS A 264 6.05 -30.14 -39.46
C LYS A 264 6.56 -28.72 -39.64
N TYR A 265 5.90 -27.77 -38.99
CA TYR A 265 6.31 -26.36 -38.96
C TYR A 265 6.92 -26.05 -37.61
N GLU A 266 7.99 -25.28 -37.61
CA GLU A 266 8.65 -24.79 -36.40
C GLU A 266 8.28 -23.31 -36.22
N ILE A 267 7.93 -22.91 -35.01
CA ILE A 267 7.68 -21.52 -34.63
C ILE A 267 8.57 -21.24 -33.44
N ILE A 268 9.37 -20.17 -33.51
CA ILE A 268 10.30 -19.83 -32.44
C ILE A 268 9.62 -18.83 -31.51
N LEU A 269 9.43 -19.24 -30.27
CA LEU A 269 8.85 -18.45 -29.20
C LEU A 269 9.94 -18.04 -28.21
N ARG A 270 9.73 -16.93 -27.51
CA ARG A 270 10.45 -16.58 -26.29
C ARG A 270 10.00 -17.52 -25.16
N ASP A 271 10.94 -17.99 -24.35
CA ASP A 271 10.64 -18.85 -23.21
C ASP A 271 10.05 -18.01 -22.06
N VAL A 272 8.72 -17.85 -22.06
CA VAL A 272 7.99 -17.15 -20.99
C VAL A 272 7.79 -17.99 -19.73
N TRP A 273 8.12 -19.29 -19.81
CA TRP A 273 7.92 -20.26 -18.73
C TRP A 273 9.18 -20.46 -17.87
N TYR A 274 10.25 -19.74 -18.19
CA TYR A 274 11.49 -19.80 -17.44
C TYR A 274 11.54 -18.70 -16.38
N ILE A 275 11.57 -19.09 -15.11
CA ILE A 275 11.83 -18.20 -13.98
C ILE A 275 13.34 -18.06 -13.84
N THR A 276 13.85 -16.83 -13.85
CA THR A 276 15.29 -16.61 -13.86
C THR A 276 15.90 -16.84 -12.47
N LYS A 277 17.18 -17.23 -12.44
CA LYS A 277 17.88 -17.48 -11.17
C LYS A 277 17.95 -16.21 -10.32
N GLU A 278 18.08 -15.05 -10.96
CA GLU A 278 18.13 -13.75 -10.30
C GLU A 278 16.82 -13.42 -9.57
N GLU A 279 15.67 -13.86 -10.11
CA GLU A 279 14.37 -13.70 -9.44
C GLU A 279 14.29 -14.58 -8.19
N LEU A 280 14.74 -15.84 -8.29
CA LEU A 280 14.79 -16.75 -7.15
C LEU A 280 15.75 -16.26 -6.07
N ASP A 281 16.95 -15.84 -6.47
CA ASP A 281 17.99 -15.31 -5.58
C ASP A 281 17.52 -14.01 -4.92
N PHE A 282 16.81 -13.15 -5.65
CA PHE A 282 16.20 -11.95 -5.06
C PHE A 282 15.23 -12.29 -3.93
N LEU A 283 14.33 -13.25 -4.13
CA LEU A 283 13.38 -13.66 -3.09
C LEU A 283 14.09 -14.33 -1.90
N ARG A 284 15.14 -15.11 -2.18
CA ARG A 284 16.00 -15.70 -1.15
C ARG A 284 16.69 -14.63 -0.30
N ASP A 285 17.26 -13.61 -0.94
CA ASP A 285 17.90 -12.48 -0.30
C ASP A 285 16.90 -11.67 0.53
N GLN A 286 15.69 -11.45 0.01
CA GLN A 286 14.63 -10.75 0.74
C GLN A 286 14.26 -11.50 2.03
N ALA A 287 14.01 -12.80 1.93
CA ALA A 287 13.68 -13.63 3.08
C ALA A 287 14.81 -13.61 4.14
N SER A 288 16.06 -13.74 3.70
CA SER A 288 17.24 -13.73 4.57
C SER A 288 17.42 -12.39 5.30
N LYS A 289 17.24 -11.26 4.59
CA LYS A 289 17.29 -9.91 5.19
C LYS A 289 16.19 -9.69 6.23
N ILE A 290 15.01 -10.25 6.02
CA ILE A 290 13.90 -10.19 6.98
C ILE A 290 14.25 -10.98 8.24
N LEU A 291 14.79 -12.19 8.10
CA LEU A 291 15.22 -13.03 9.22
C LEU A 291 16.26 -12.35 10.11
N GLU A 292 17.21 -11.61 9.53
CA GLU A 292 18.19 -10.84 10.32
C GLU A 292 17.53 -9.86 11.29
N ARG A 293 16.35 -9.33 10.96
CA ARG A 293 15.59 -8.42 11.82
C ARG A 293 14.90 -9.13 12.98
N PHE A 294 14.69 -10.44 12.88
CA PHE A 294 14.12 -11.24 13.95
C PHE A 294 15.15 -11.74 14.98
N LYS A 295 16.45 -11.54 14.75
CA LYS A 295 17.51 -11.96 15.69
C LYS A 295 17.26 -11.41 17.09
N ASN A 296 17.29 -12.28 18.10
CA ASN A 296 17.00 -11.99 19.51
C ASN A 296 15.53 -11.65 19.82
N SER A 297 14.60 -11.86 18.89
CA SER A 297 13.17 -11.73 19.13
C SER A 297 12.56 -13.08 19.57
N PRO A 298 11.41 -13.09 20.27
CA PRO A 298 10.71 -14.34 20.58
C PRO A 298 10.19 -15.06 19.32
N TYR A 299 10.16 -14.39 18.17
CA TYR A 299 9.69 -14.90 16.90
C TYR A 299 10.80 -15.47 16.01
N GLU A 300 12.08 -15.37 16.43
CA GLU A 300 13.23 -15.84 15.65
C GLU A 300 13.11 -17.30 15.17
N PRO A 301 12.71 -18.28 16.01
CA PRO A 301 12.61 -19.67 15.56
C PRO A 301 11.54 -19.87 14.47
N TYR A 302 10.41 -19.18 14.60
CA TYR A 302 9.34 -19.21 13.61
C TYR A 302 9.76 -18.54 12.31
N ALA A 303 10.45 -17.39 12.41
CA ALA A 303 10.97 -16.68 11.25
C ALA A 303 12.00 -17.55 10.51
N GLN A 304 12.92 -18.21 11.24
CA GLN A 304 13.91 -19.13 10.68
C GLN A 304 13.24 -20.28 9.94
N GLN A 305 12.29 -20.97 10.58
CA GLN A 305 11.56 -22.07 9.95
C GLN A 305 10.84 -21.63 8.67
N THR A 306 10.27 -20.43 8.66
CA THR A 306 9.57 -19.89 7.49
C THR A 306 10.54 -19.56 6.36
N VAL A 307 11.71 -18.98 6.67
CA VAL A 307 12.77 -18.73 5.68
C VAL A 307 13.33 -20.04 5.13
N ASP A 308 13.59 -21.05 5.96
CA ASP A 308 14.06 -22.36 5.51
C ASP A 308 13.05 -23.00 4.53
N SER A 309 11.76 -22.90 4.85
CA SER A 309 10.69 -23.36 3.96
C SER A 309 10.64 -22.58 2.64
N ILE A 310 10.90 -21.27 2.65
CA ILE A 310 11.00 -20.44 1.44
C ILE A 310 12.18 -20.92 0.59
N VAL A 311 13.36 -21.05 1.19
CA VAL A 311 14.60 -21.48 0.50
C VAL A 311 14.40 -22.84 -0.15
N GLN A 312 13.87 -23.81 0.60
CA GLN A 312 13.58 -25.15 0.07
C GLN A 312 12.62 -25.08 -1.13
N THR A 313 11.55 -24.29 -1.03
CA THR A 313 10.57 -24.16 -2.12
C THR A 313 11.19 -23.53 -3.37
N LEU A 314 12.07 -22.54 -3.21
CA LEU A 314 12.82 -21.92 -4.32
C LEU A 314 13.80 -22.91 -4.97
N ASP A 315 14.45 -23.75 -4.18
CA ASP A 315 15.36 -24.78 -4.69
C ASP A 315 14.60 -25.87 -5.46
N GLU A 316 13.41 -26.25 -5.00
CA GLU A 316 12.51 -27.16 -5.74
C GLU A 316 12.05 -26.57 -7.07
N ILE A 317 11.73 -25.27 -7.10
CA ILE A 317 11.37 -24.55 -8.35
C ILE A 317 12.53 -24.63 -9.35
N TRP A 318 13.73 -24.29 -8.89
CA TRP A 318 14.94 -24.33 -9.72
C TRP A 318 15.23 -25.74 -10.23
N THR A 319 15.16 -26.75 -9.35
CA THR A 319 15.40 -28.16 -9.70
C THR A 319 14.41 -28.64 -10.75
N LEU A 320 13.11 -28.37 -10.57
CA LEU A 320 12.09 -28.77 -11.53
C LEU A 320 12.29 -28.09 -12.90
N GLN A 321 12.77 -26.84 -12.93
CA GLN A 321 13.12 -26.18 -14.20
C GLN A 321 14.31 -26.83 -14.89
N GLN A 322 15.35 -27.17 -14.14
CA GLN A 322 16.55 -27.82 -14.70
C GLN A 322 16.24 -29.21 -15.26
N GLU A 323 15.39 -29.98 -14.59
CA GLU A 323 14.93 -31.29 -15.10
C GLU A 323 14.15 -31.17 -16.42
N ASN A 324 13.40 -30.08 -16.60
CA ASN A 324 12.58 -29.83 -17.79
C ASN A 324 13.27 -28.95 -18.85
N GLU A 325 14.48 -28.47 -18.61
CA GLU A 325 15.25 -27.64 -19.54
C GLU A 325 15.60 -28.43 -20.82
N GLY A 326 15.89 -29.73 -20.70
CA GLY A 326 16.15 -30.61 -21.84
C GLY A 326 14.90 -31.21 -22.49
N ALA A 327 13.70 -30.96 -21.95
CA ALA A 327 12.48 -31.57 -22.47
C ALA A 327 12.19 -31.08 -23.90
N GLU A 328 12.09 -32.02 -24.84
CA GLU A 328 11.71 -31.72 -26.23
C GLU A 328 10.25 -31.27 -26.35
N ASN A 329 9.40 -31.66 -25.38
CA ASN A 329 7.99 -31.30 -25.36
C ASN A 329 7.75 -30.01 -24.56
N ILE A 330 7.17 -29.02 -25.23
CA ILE A 330 6.79 -27.74 -24.63
C ILE A 330 5.73 -27.92 -23.53
N GLU A 331 4.89 -28.94 -23.63
CA GLU A 331 3.85 -29.22 -22.63
C GLU A 331 4.43 -29.55 -21.26
N ASP A 332 5.59 -30.23 -21.21
CA ASP A 332 6.28 -30.55 -19.95
C ASP A 332 6.77 -29.27 -19.28
N ARG A 333 7.33 -28.34 -20.05
CA ARG A 333 7.76 -27.04 -19.56
C ARG A 333 6.59 -26.21 -19.05
N ILE A 334 5.47 -26.18 -19.77
CA ILE A 334 4.25 -25.48 -19.35
C ILE A 334 3.73 -26.07 -18.03
N ARG A 335 3.67 -27.41 -17.92
CA ARG A 335 3.24 -28.07 -16.68
C ARG A 335 4.15 -27.75 -15.50
N ALA A 336 5.46 -27.83 -15.70
CA ALA A 336 6.46 -27.47 -14.69
C ALA A 336 6.30 -26.00 -14.26
N PHE A 337 6.10 -25.10 -15.21
CA PHE A 337 5.87 -23.68 -14.92
C PHE A 337 4.60 -23.43 -14.13
N VAL A 338 3.48 -24.07 -14.46
CA VAL A 338 2.22 -23.92 -13.70
C VAL A 338 2.43 -24.34 -12.24
N VAL A 339 3.11 -25.47 -12.01
CA VAL A 339 3.45 -25.93 -10.65
C VAL A 339 4.38 -24.93 -9.95
N ASN A 340 5.42 -24.47 -10.63
CA ASN A 340 6.37 -23.52 -10.08
C ASN A 340 5.75 -22.16 -9.79
N HIS A 341 4.78 -21.71 -10.60
CA HIS A 341 4.04 -20.49 -10.36
C HIS A 341 3.22 -20.59 -9.07
N GLN A 342 2.55 -21.72 -8.82
CA GLN A 342 1.85 -21.96 -7.55
C GLN A 342 2.82 -21.95 -6.35
N LYS A 343 3.98 -22.61 -6.48
CA LYS A 343 5.03 -22.57 -5.46
C LYS A 343 5.55 -21.16 -5.22
N MET A 344 5.69 -20.36 -6.28
CA MET A 344 6.12 -18.97 -6.21
C MET A 344 5.14 -18.10 -5.42
N GLU A 345 3.83 -18.29 -5.64
CA GLU A 345 2.81 -17.58 -4.87
C GLU A 345 2.81 -17.97 -3.38
N VAL A 346 3.11 -19.23 -3.06
CA VAL A 346 3.32 -19.67 -1.67
C VAL A 346 4.54 -19.00 -1.05
N VAL A 347 5.66 -18.90 -1.77
CA VAL A 347 6.86 -18.19 -1.32
C VAL A 347 6.55 -16.71 -1.04
N LYS A 348 5.90 -16.04 -1.99
CA LYS A 348 5.48 -14.64 -1.84
C LYS A 348 4.60 -14.44 -0.61
N LYS A 349 3.62 -15.33 -0.40
CA LYS A 349 2.75 -15.27 0.78
C LYS A 349 3.53 -15.45 2.09
N LYS A 350 4.47 -16.40 2.16
CA LYS A 350 5.32 -16.61 3.35
C LYS A 350 6.23 -15.42 3.63
N ILE A 351 6.80 -14.81 2.60
CA ILE A 351 7.57 -13.56 2.75
C ILE A 351 6.68 -12.47 3.32
N LYS A 352 5.44 -12.35 2.83
CA LYS A 352 4.46 -11.40 3.39
C LYS A 352 4.12 -11.68 4.85
N GLU A 353 3.90 -12.94 5.22
CA GLU A 353 3.64 -13.34 6.61
C GLU A 353 4.82 -12.95 7.54
N LEU A 354 6.06 -13.13 7.08
CA LEU A 354 7.25 -12.64 7.80
C LEU A 354 7.29 -11.12 7.93
N GLN A 355 6.90 -10.38 6.88
CA GLN A 355 6.83 -8.92 6.90
C GLN A 355 5.74 -8.42 7.87
N ASP A 356 4.56 -9.04 7.85
CA ASP A 356 3.46 -8.71 8.76
C ASP A 356 3.88 -8.96 10.22
N LEU A 357 4.59 -10.07 10.48
CA LEU A 357 5.10 -10.40 11.80
C LEU A 357 6.15 -9.40 12.32
N LEU A 358 6.92 -8.76 11.43
CA LEU A 358 7.87 -7.71 11.85
C LEU A 358 7.17 -6.52 12.51
N LEU A 359 5.90 -6.26 12.19
CA LEU A 359 5.12 -5.18 12.80
C LEU A 359 4.80 -5.46 14.27
N GLU A 360 4.82 -6.73 14.68
CA GLU A 360 4.51 -7.15 16.06
C GLU A 360 5.74 -7.20 16.97
N VAL A 361 6.96 -7.26 16.41
CA VAL A 361 8.18 -7.38 17.21
C VAL A 361 8.41 -6.09 18.01
N PRO A 362 8.33 -6.13 19.37
CA PRO A 362 8.59 -4.94 20.17
C PRO A 362 10.07 -4.59 20.07
N VAL A 363 10.37 -3.49 19.38
CA VAL A 363 11.75 -3.03 19.17
C VAL A 363 12.39 -2.69 20.53
N LYS A 364 13.34 -3.53 20.98
CA LYS A 364 14.18 -3.22 22.14
C LYS A 364 15.05 -2.01 21.77
N ARG A 365 14.68 -0.85 22.32
CA ARG A 365 15.35 0.44 22.09
C ARG A 365 16.76 0.44 22.70
N ASN A 366 17.74 0.00 21.92
CA ASN A 366 19.09 0.52 22.02
C ASN A 366 19.27 1.58 20.90
N THR A 367 20.25 2.47 21.05
CA THR A 367 20.47 3.78 20.40
C THR A 367 20.52 3.86 18.86
N GLU A 368 19.96 2.90 18.13
CA GLU A 368 19.95 2.78 16.67
C GLU A 368 18.68 3.36 16.01
N ILE A 369 18.10 4.43 16.58
CA ILE A 369 16.80 4.98 16.16
C ILE A 369 16.84 5.55 14.71
N ASP A 370 17.99 6.04 14.25
CA ASP A 370 18.16 6.51 12.87
C ASP A 370 18.23 5.36 11.86
N GLN A 371 18.78 4.20 12.25
CA GLN A 371 18.78 3.00 11.42
C GLN A 371 17.38 2.38 11.32
N ILE A 372 16.54 2.59 12.35
CA ILE A 372 15.16 2.09 12.41
C ILE A 372 14.21 2.97 11.60
N LYS A 373 14.37 4.31 11.59
CA LYS A 373 13.63 5.18 10.65
C LYS A 373 13.98 4.87 9.20
N GLN A 374 15.26 4.61 8.92
CA GLN A 374 15.71 4.15 7.61
C GLN A 374 15.15 2.76 7.27
N ALA A 375 15.06 1.85 8.26
CA ALA A 375 14.46 0.52 8.09
C ALA A 375 12.94 0.53 7.94
N LEU A 376 12.18 1.41 8.60
CA LEU A 376 10.73 1.57 8.39
C LEU A 376 10.43 2.19 7.01
N SER A 377 11.29 3.11 6.55
CA SER A 377 11.30 3.59 5.17
C SER A 377 11.52 2.43 4.20
N ASP A 378 12.56 1.62 4.41
CA ASP A 378 12.92 0.53 3.52
C ASP A 378 11.97 -0.70 3.61
N LEU A 379 11.25 -0.86 4.73
CA LEU A 379 10.22 -1.89 4.91
C LEU A 379 8.91 -1.49 4.22
N SER A 380 8.54 -0.20 4.26
CA SER A 380 7.38 0.29 3.49
C SER A 380 7.57 0.04 2.00
N LYS A 381 8.77 0.28 1.47
CA LYS A 381 9.19 -0.07 0.11
C LYS A 381 9.09 -1.57 -0.22
N MET A 382 9.23 -2.45 0.77
CA MET A 382 9.15 -3.91 0.61
C MET A 382 7.70 -4.43 0.59
N PHE A 383 6.78 -3.81 1.33
CA PHE A 383 5.35 -4.14 1.33
C PHE A 383 4.71 -4.01 -0.05
N ASP A 384 5.36 -3.26 -0.93
CA ASP A 384 4.77 -2.75 -2.15
C ASP A 384 5.11 -3.56 -3.39
N ILE A 385 6.17 -4.36 -3.31
CA ILE A 385 6.59 -5.32 -4.34
C ILE A 385 5.63 -6.53 -4.40
N LEU A 386 4.97 -6.86 -3.28
CA LEU A 386 4.03 -8.00 -3.16
C LEU A 386 2.59 -7.68 -3.58
N SER A 387 2.24 -6.39 -3.71
CA SER A 387 0.89 -5.98 -4.15
C SER A 387 0.65 -6.13 -5.66
N MET A 388 1.70 -6.39 -6.45
CA MET A 388 1.63 -6.59 -7.90
C MET A 388 1.07 -7.95 -8.37
N GLY A 389 0.77 -8.88 -7.46
CA GLY A 389 0.23 -10.21 -7.79
C GLY A 389 -1.30 -10.33 -7.73
N PHE A 390 -2.01 -9.40 -7.08
CA PHE A 390 -3.48 -9.44 -7.01
C PHE A 390 -4.09 -8.57 -8.11
N ASN A 391 -4.00 -9.05 -9.35
CA ASN A 391 -4.98 -8.63 -10.36
C ASN A 391 -6.32 -9.26 -9.97
N LEU A 392 -7.07 -8.60 -9.09
CA LEU A 392 -8.50 -8.85 -8.99
C LEU A 392 -9.07 -8.48 -10.36
N ASP A 393 -9.39 -9.51 -11.15
CA ASP A 393 -10.09 -9.34 -12.41
C ASP A 393 -11.29 -8.41 -12.19
N LEU A 394 -11.44 -7.39 -13.04
CA LEU A 394 -12.47 -6.36 -12.93
C LEU A 394 -13.87 -6.96 -12.76
N SER A 395 -14.09 -8.14 -13.35
CA SER A 395 -15.30 -8.95 -13.19
C SER A 395 -15.53 -9.43 -11.75
N THR A 396 -14.46 -9.90 -11.08
CA THR A 396 -14.50 -10.42 -9.71
C THR A 396 -14.67 -9.30 -8.69
N THR A 397 -14.03 -8.13 -8.92
CA THR A 397 -14.22 -6.95 -8.07
C THR A 397 -15.66 -6.44 -8.10
N TRP A 398 -16.29 -6.40 -9.29
CA TRP A 398 -17.69 -6.00 -9.41
C TRP A 398 -18.65 -6.98 -8.73
N TRP A 399 -18.40 -8.29 -8.84
CA TRP A 399 -19.17 -9.30 -8.11
C TRP A 399 -19.04 -9.16 -6.59
N LEU A 400 -17.85 -8.84 -6.09
CA LEU A 400 -17.60 -8.64 -4.67
C LEU A 400 -18.29 -7.37 -4.15
N ILE A 401 -18.25 -6.27 -4.91
CA ILE A 401 -19.00 -5.03 -4.60
C ILE A 401 -20.51 -5.31 -4.57
N LEU A 402 -21.04 -6.00 -5.57
CA LEU A 402 -22.45 -6.41 -5.60
C LEU A 402 -22.83 -7.30 -4.40
N GLY A 403 -21.95 -8.23 -4.01
CA GLY A 403 -22.13 -9.07 -2.84
C GLY A 403 -22.24 -8.28 -1.55
N ILE A 404 -21.38 -7.27 -1.35
CA ILE A 404 -21.44 -6.38 -0.18
C ILE A 404 -22.72 -5.55 -0.18
N ILE A 405 -23.12 -5.00 -1.33
CA ILE A 405 -24.37 -4.22 -1.45
C ILE A 405 -25.59 -5.09 -1.13
N ALA A 406 -25.65 -6.32 -1.66
CA ALA A 406 -26.72 -7.26 -1.38
C ALA A 406 -26.79 -7.64 0.10
N PHE A 407 -25.64 -7.87 0.73
CA PHE A 407 -25.56 -8.14 2.17
C PHE A 407 -26.07 -6.96 3.01
N LEU A 408 -25.63 -5.73 2.71
CA LEU A 408 -26.10 -4.52 3.39
C LEU A 408 -27.60 -4.30 3.19
N PHE A 409 -28.15 -4.62 2.02
CA PHE A 409 -29.58 -4.54 1.76
C PHE A 409 -30.37 -5.54 2.62
N ILE A 410 -29.94 -6.80 2.70
CA ILE A 410 -30.57 -7.82 3.56
C ILE A 410 -30.52 -7.38 5.03
N PHE A 411 -29.37 -6.86 5.46
CA PHE A 411 -29.17 -6.38 6.83
C PHE A 411 -30.05 -5.18 7.17
N ALA A 412 -30.15 -4.19 6.26
CA ALA A 412 -31.04 -3.05 6.46
C ALA A 412 -32.51 -3.47 6.50
N THR A 413 -32.90 -4.43 5.64
CA THR A 413 -34.27 -4.95 5.59
C THR A 413 -34.64 -5.69 6.88
N SER A 414 -33.72 -6.48 7.44
CA SER A 414 -33.98 -7.19 8.71
C SER A 414 -34.18 -6.21 9.87
N PHE A 415 -33.39 -5.14 9.95
CA PHE A 415 -33.58 -4.07 10.93
C PHE A 415 -34.92 -3.36 10.75
N TYR A 416 -35.29 -3.05 9.51
CA TYR A 416 -36.57 -2.40 9.20
C TYR A 416 -37.78 -3.25 9.61
N VAL A 417 -37.75 -4.56 9.32
CA VAL A 417 -38.82 -5.49 9.72
C VAL A 417 -38.90 -5.61 11.24
N THR A 418 -37.75 -5.72 11.91
CA THR A 418 -37.68 -5.78 13.38
C THR A 418 -38.30 -4.52 14.00
N TRP A 419 -38.00 -3.35 13.42
CA TRP A 419 -38.55 -2.08 13.85
C TRP A 419 -40.07 -1.98 13.64
N ILE A 420 -40.60 -2.44 12.49
CA ILE A 420 -42.05 -2.49 12.25
C ILE A 420 -42.78 -3.39 13.25
N VAL A 421 -42.21 -4.57 13.55
CA VAL A 421 -42.80 -5.51 14.52
C VAL A 421 -42.87 -4.88 15.91
N GLU A 422 -41.82 -4.15 16.32
CA GLU A 422 -41.77 -3.47 17.62
C GLU A 422 -42.72 -2.26 17.68
N LEU A 423 -42.90 -1.55 16.56
CA LEU A 423 -43.93 -0.51 16.42
C LEU A 423 -45.36 -1.06 16.54
N GLY A 424 -45.62 -2.26 15.99
CA GLY A 424 -46.89 -2.95 16.15
C GLY A 424 -47.18 -3.30 17.60
N ARG A 425 -46.17 -3.79 18.33
CA ARG A 425 -46.29 -4.13 19.77
C ARG A 425 -46.50 -2.91 20.67
N SER A 426 -45.95 -1.76 20.31
CA SER A 426 -46.10 -0.53 21.11
C SER A 426 -47.41 0.23 20.83
N ARG A 427 -48.01 0.08 19.63
CA ARG A 427 -49.31 0.72 19.29
C ARG A 427 -50.52 -0.05 19.80
N PHE A 428 -50.45 -1.37 19.95
CA PHE A 428 -51.50 -2.16 20.60
C PHE A 428 -51.15 -2.36 22.07
N GLY A 429 -51.39 -1.29 22.84
CA GLY A 429 -51.17 -1.27 24.28
C GLY A 429 -51.78 -2.49 24.97
N LYS A 430 -50.98 -3.10 25.85
CA LYS A 430 -51.48 -4.07 26.83
C LYS A 430 -52.74 -3.45 27.48
N PRO A 431 -53.92 -4.09 27.40
CA PRO A 431 -55.10 -3.60 28.10
C PRO A 431 -54.72 -3.51 29.58
N LYS A 432 -54.74 -2.29 30.12
CA LYS A 432 -54.47 -2.01 31.53
C LYS A 432 -55.29 -2.97 32.40
N ASP A 433 -54.60 -3.81 33.15
CA ASP A 433 -55.15 -4.59 34.25
C ASP A 433 -55.89 -3.65 35.22
N LYS A 434 -57.21 -3.59 35.08
CA LYS A 434 -58.15 -2.97 36.03
C LYS A 434 -58.27 -3.77 37.34
N LYS A 435 -57.49 -4.85 37.56
CA LYS A 435 -57.66 -5.75 38.72
C LYS A 435 -56.96 -5.30 40.01
N VAL A 436 -55.97 -4.42 39.99
CA VAL A 436 -55.20 -4.08 41.22
C VAL A 436 -55.90 -3.03 42.11
N LYS A 437 -56.99 -2.40 41.65
CA LYS A 437 -57.73 -1.39 42.45
C LYS A 437 -58.91 -1.96 43.25
N ALA A 438 -59.21 -3.25 43.13
CA ALA A 438 -60.25 -3.92 43.92
C ALA A 438 -59.72 -4.54 45.22
N GLU A 439 -58.47 -5.04 45.25
CA GLU A 439 -57.90 -5.68 46.45
C GLU A 439 -57.40 -4.68 47.51
N LYS A 440 -57.03 -3.45 47.13
CA LYS A 440 -56.55 -2.45 48.10
C LYS A 440 -57.65 -1.76 48.92
N LYS A 441 -58.93 -2.03 48.64
CA LYS A 441 -60.07 -1.50 49.40
C LYS A 441 -60.66 -2.51 50.41
N ALA A 442 -60.20 -3.76 50.40
CA ALA A 442 -60.64 -4.79 51.35
C ALA A 442 -59.69 -4.96 52.56
N ALA A 443 -58.50 -4.34 52.53
CA ALA A 443 -57.47 -4.52 53.56
C ALA A 443 -57.36 -3.35 54.58
N SER A 444 -58.28 -2.37 54.57
CA SER A 444 -58.24 -1.22 55.50
C SER A 444 -59.31 -1.22 56.58
N GLU A 445 -60.08 -2.30 56.74
CA GLU A 445 -61.05 -2.46 57.84
C GLU A 445 -60.82 -3.80 58.55
N ALA A 446 -59.92 -3.83 59.52
CA ALA A 446 -60.00 -4.75 60.67
C ALA A 446 -59.25 -4.15 61.87
N PRO A 447 -59.78 -4.28 63.11
CA PRO A 447 -59.46 -3.39 64.21
C PRO A 447 -58.33 -3.92 65.10
N ALA A 448 -57.76 -2.97 65.83
CA ALA A 448 -56.76 -3.13 66.88
C ALA A 448 -57.12 -4.19 67.93
N GLU A 449 -56.13 -4.99 68.33
CA GLU A 449 -56.14 -5.63 69.63
C GLU A 449 -54.76 -5.55 70.30
N SER A 450 -54.85 -5.42 71.61
CA SER A 450 -53.97 -4.72 72.55
C SER A 450 -52.83 -5.59 73.13
N PRO A 451 -51.91 -5.01 73.92
CA PRO A 451 -50.62 -5.58 74.27
C PRO A 451 -50.69 -6.41 75.56
N LYS A 452 -49.79 -7.40 75.70
CA LYS A 452 -49.40 -7.96 77.00
C LYS A 452 -47.90 -8.26 77.03
N THR A 453 -47.17 -7.37 77.71
CA THR A 453 -46.09 -7.67 78.67
C THR A 453 -46.60 -8.58 79.80
N PRO A 454 -45.74 -9.19 80.65
CA PRO A 454 -44.34 -8.88 80.95
C PRO A 454 -43.30 -9.86 80.41
#